data_AF-A0A369QED8-F1
#
_entry.id   AF-A0A369QED8-F1
#
_cell.length_a   1.000
_cell.length_b   1.000
_cell.length_c   1.000
_cell.angle_alpha   90.00
_cell.angle_beta   90.00
_cell.angle_gamma   90.00
#
_symmetry.space_group_name_H-M   'P 1'
#
loop_
_entity.id
_entity.type
_entity.pdbx_description
1 polymer ?
#
loop_
_entity_poly.entity_id
_entity_poly.type
_entity_poly.pdbx_seq_one_letter_code
_entity_poly.pdbx_strand_id
1 'polypeptide(L)'
;MAAATVSNLGSDQKTLTQIRLKGSFTYDGTGTHCPFYVAFRVRVKNTLDWTLPWVYPPQSQSDYTTCNFGANSVQFQGVFQFPANPAAEYEFQPIVMAQDFTLGIYREGPFDYFTTTGGVGPVCDLSPGSVTATTVPCSATNYADGSITITTTSSEPHEFACVIPFTSINNWQDSPTFAGLEARAYTIYVRHKANHDCIGSGNKTLGVAPPEEETEEPPVVPVTSTGLYFSLNPILEVIGAAPEIVENSEVVLELSVESEHYKGDFQPVIARRRFLTNDSANFDLNLLLHSFLNKALDLPYLQAASIATRRVKQGILNYSFQTAFVDPVTKVIGAYTKSPVYTVVKGGLPLQDWTRLNFFGYLQEKKSFLTWLPKTKTIGPDQPEFLYWLNQSNTNDFIIERKYIGVVTTTYKENFALDTSSPINTLISIPVKLEAVPAHVKRIEIRLLNSNQEAISETRTFKIDRSFRRYEKFFLYENAFGVWETLRTTGPQELAIDGKDEISISGNDLQSVFAQDMQRRIKQSSGLHTPEEQEYLQGFVFSKRRYEIKGEDLLPIILQKRSYTFEPDSRRPTGYFFEYDYAYTPFTYSHLN
;
A
#
# COMPACT_ATOMS: atom_id res chain seq x y z
N MET A 1 14.86 -24.69 -14.73
CA MET A 1 14.05 -23.96 -15.75
C MET A 1 14.94 -23.75 -16.96
N ALA A 2 14.62 -24.34 -18.12
CA ALA A 2 15.43 -24.15 -19.32
C ALA A 2 15.07 -22.82 -19.99
N ALA A 3 16.01 -21.89 -20.09
CA ALA A 3 15.89 -20.72 -20.95
C ALA A 3 16.27 -21.13 -22.38
N ALA A 4 15.37 -20.93 -23.34
CA ALA A 4 15.70 -21.09 -24.75
C ALA A 4 16.19 -19.74 -25.28
N THR A 5 17.50 -19.61 -25.50
CA THR A 5 18.07 -18.44 -26.16
C THR A 5 18.15 -18.71 -27.66
N VAL A 6 17.45 -17.92 -28.48
CA VAL A 6 17.66 -17.94 -29.93
C VAL A 6 18.67 -16.85 -30.26
N SER A 7 19.91 -17.25 -30.54
CA SER A 7 20.95 -16.37 -31.07
C SER A 7 21.25 -16.73 -32.52
N ASN A 8 21.56 -15.71 -33.33
CA ASN A 8 21.82 -15.79 -34.78
C ASN A 8 20.63 -16.17 -35.67
N LEU A 9 19.85 -15.16 -36.06
CA LEU A 9 19.19 -15.16 -37.37
C LEU A 9 20.21 -14.64 -38.37
N GLY A 10 20.60 -15.47 -39.35
CA GLY A 10 21.61 -15.14 -40.35
C GLY A 10 21.39 -13.77 -41.01
N SER A 11 22.48 -13.20 -41.54
CA SER A 11 22.69 -11.80 -41.98
C SER A 11 21.72 -11.22 -43.03
N ASP A 12 20.64 -11.91 -43.39
CA ASP A 12 19.61 -11.38 -44.28
C ASP A 12 18.57 -10.57 -43.49
N GLN A 13 18.84 -9.27 -43.40
CA GLN A 13 17.98 -8.26 -42.79
C GLN A 13 16.66 -8.08 -43.57
N LYS A 14 15.69 -8.94 -43.29
CA LYS A 14 14.26 -8.64 -43.49
C LYS A 14 13.58 -8.53 -42.13
N THR A 15 12.88 -7.42 -41.92
CA THR A 15 12.10 -7.09 -40.72
C THR A 15 11.25 -8.28 -40.27
N LEU A 16 11.55 -8.80 -39.07
CA LEU A 16 10.78 -9.85 -38.44
C LEU A 16 9.46 -9.23 -37.94
N THR A 17 8.37 -9.39 -38.69
CA THR A 17 7.06 -8.81 -38.32
C THR A 17 6.15 -9.79 -37.57
N GLN A 18 6.45 -11.08 -37.63
CA GLN A 18 5.65 -12.14 -37.00
C GLN A 18 6.51 -13.29 -36.47
N ILE A 19 6.15 -13.80 -35.29
CA ILE A 19 6.69 -15.05 -34.74
C ILE A 19 5.51 -16.01 -34.53
N ARG A 20 5.61 -17.23 -35.06
CA ARG A 20 4.69 -18.33 -34.76
C ARG A 20 5.35 -19.30 -33.77
N LEU A 21 4.68 -19.55 -32.66
CA LEU A 21 5.06 -20.59 -31.70
C LEU A 21 4.19 -21.82 -31.95
N LYS A 22 4.82 -23.00 -32.08
CA LYS A 22 4.12 -24.28 -31.94
C LYS A 22 4.76 -25.09 -30.84
N GLY A 23 3.94 -25.74 -30.03
CA GLY A 23 4.41 -26.69 -29.03
C GLY A 23 3.45 -27.85 -28.85
N SER A 24 3.98 -28.92 -28.26
CA SER A 24 3.22 -30.06 -27.80
C SER A 24 3.68 -30.44 -26.40
N PHE A 25 2.75 -30.91 -25.57
CA PHE A 25 3.07 -31.57 -24.30
C PHE A 25 2.31 -32.89 -24.23
N THR A 26 2.87 -33.82 -23.47
CA THR A 26 2.30 -35.13 -23.19
C THR A 26 1.64 -35.09 -21.81
N TYR A 27 0.42 -35.61 -21.68
CA TYR A 27 -0.31 -35.67 -20.39
C TYR A 27 -0.74 -37.11 -20.09
N ASP A 28 -0.67 -37.51 -18.81
CA ASP A 28 -0.88 -38.89 -18.35
C ASP A 28 -2.20 -39.10 -17.57
N GLY A 29 -3.04 -38.07 -17.42
CA GLY A 29 -4.29 -38.15 -16.64
C GLY A 29 -5.57 -38.38 -17.45
N THR A 30 -6.55 -39.04 -16.83
CA THR A 30 -7.85 -39.42 -17.43
C THR A 30 -9.00 -38.43 -17.16
N GLY A 31 -8.71 -37.13 -17.08
CA GLY A 31 -9.71 -36.08 -16.79
C GLY A 31 -10.36 -35.44 -18.02
N THR A 32 -11.65 -35.11 -17.95
CA THR A 32 -12.44 -34.49 -19.05
C THR A 32 -12.28 -32.97 -19.18
N HIS A 33 -11.38 -32.34 -18.42
CA HIS A 33 -11.10 -30.90 -18.50
C HIS A 33 -9.59 -30.67 -18.55
N CYS A 34 -9.12 -29.85 -19.50
CA CYS A 34 -7.73 -29.37 -19.54
C CYS A 34 -7.55 -28.23 -18.52
N PRO A 35 -6.76 -28.40 -17.44
CA PRO A 35 -6.65 -27.37 -16.40
C PRO A 35 -5.44 -26.44 -16.57
N PHE A 36 -4.68 -26.53 -17.67
CA PHE A 36 -3.42 -25.80 -17.81
C PHE A 36 -3.58 -24.50 -18.60
N TYR A 37 -2.91 -23.46 -18.10
CA TYR A 37 -2.67 -22.21 -18.80
C TYR A 37 -1.19 -22.18 -19.18
N VAL A 38 -0.89 -21.90 -20.44
CA VAL A 38 0.48 -21.64 -20.90
C VAL A 38 0.63 -20.14 -21.03
N ALA A 39 1.43 -19.53 -20.17
CA ALA A 39 1.79 -18.13 -20.28
C ALA A 39 3.30 -18.00 -20.60
N PHE A 40 3.64 -17.00 -21.40
CA PHE A 40 5.02 -16.63 -21.66
C PHE A 40 5.22 -15.18 -21.25
N ARG A 41 6.39 -14.85 -20.72
CA ARG A 41 6.85 -13.47 -20.67
C ARG A 41 7.86 -13.26 -21.78
N VAL A 42 7.76 -12.09 -22.41
CA VAL A 42 8.70 -11.66 -23.44
C VAL A 42 9.33 -10.37 -22.95
N ARG A 43 10.64 -10.23 -23.20
CA ARG A 43 11.31 -8.95 -23.09
C ARG A 43 12.26 -8.75 -24.25
N VAL A 44 12.57 -7.48 -24.52
CA VAL A 44 13.70 -7.13 -25.38
C VAL A 44 14.97 -7.29 -24.53
N LYS A 45 15.99 -7.94 -25.09
CA LYS A 45 17.28 -8.09 -24.40
C LYS A 45 17.85 -6.69 -24.15
N ASN A 46 18.31 -6.46 -22.92
CA ASN A 46 18.77 -5.16 -22.38
C ASN A 46 17.66 -4.19 -21.91
N THR A 47 16.39 -4.60 -21.84
CA THR A 47 15.37 -3.87 -21.07
C THR A 47 15.07 -4.59 -19.76
N LEU A 48 14.85 -3.83 -18.68
CA LEU A 48 14.50 -4.37 -17.36
C LEU A 48 13.05 -4.90 -17.30
N ASP A 49 12.18 -4.41 -18.19
CA ASP A 49 10.75 -4.69 -18.12
C ASP A 49 10.34 -5.93 -18.90
N TRP A 50 9.70 -6.86 -18.20
CA TRP A 50 8.99 -7.97 -18.79
C TRP A 50 7.57 -7.54 -19.15
N THR A 51 7.15 -7.81 -20.38
CA THR A 51 5.73 -7.67 -20.76
C THR A 51 5.04 -9.02 -20.66
N LEU A 52 3.91 -9.04 -19.97
CA LEU A 52 2.96 -10.16 -19.94
C LEU A 52 1.94 -9.95 -21.07
N PRO A 53 2.03 -10.67 -22.20
CA PRO A 53 0.88 -10.75 -23.09
C PRO A 53 -0.26 -11.50 -22.39
N TRP A 54 -1.46 -10.91 -22.40
CA TRP A 54 -2.67 -11.55 -21.89
C TRP A 54 -3.04 -12.72 -22.81
N VAL A 55 -3.33 -13.88 -22.24
CA VAL A 55 -4.04 -14.97 -22.93
C VAL A 55 -5.29 -15.29 -22.12
N TYR A 56 -6.43 -14.77 -22.57
CA TYR A 56 -7.78 -15.17 -22.13
C TYR A 56 -8.43 -15.94 -23.30
N PRO A 57 -9.27 -16.96 -23.07
CA PRO A 57 -9.79 -17.79 -24.15
C PRO A 57 -10.73 -16.98 -25.06
N PRO A 58 -10.73 -17.21 -26.39
CA PRO A 58 -11.69 -16.57 -27.27
C PRO A 58 -13.08 -17.17 -27.05
N GLN A 59 -14.05 -16.34 -26.68
CA GLN A 59 -15.45 -16.60 -27.02
C GLN A 59 -15.65 -16.26 -28.50
N SER A 60 -16.21 -17.22 -29.23
CA SER A 60 -16.71 -17.17 -30.61
C SER A 60 -15.73 -17.50 -31.75
N GLN A 61 -16.28 -18.27 -32.68
CA GLN A 61 -15.70 -18.96 -33.83
C GLN A 61 -14.95 -18.04 -34.79
N SER A 62 -13.76 -18.52 -35.18
CA SER A 62 -13.26 -18.68 -36.55
C SER A 62 -11.79 -18.29 -36.66
N ASP A 63 -10.91 -19.07 -36.02
CA ASP A 63 -9.57 -19.40 -36.53
C ASP A 63 -9.01 -20.54 -35.67
N TYR A 64 -8.35 -21.50 -36.33
CA TYR A 64 -8.21 -22.89 -35.91
C TYR A 64 -7.50 -23.12 -34.55
N THR A 65 -8.20 -23.76 -33.62
CA THR A 65 -7.63 -24.66 -32.59
C THR A 65 -8.46 -25.93 -32.54
N THR A 66 -8.03 -26.99 -33.22
CA THR A 66 -8.63 -28.33 -33.07
C THR A 66 -7.90 -29.08 -31.96
N CYS A 67 -8.53 -29.24 -30.79
CA CYS A 67 -8.10 -30.25 -29.81
C CYS A 67 -8.57 -31.63 -30.31
N ASN A 68 -7.67 -32.42 -30.90
CA ASN A 68 -7.95 -33.80 -31.26
C ASN A 68 -7.72 -34.72 -30.04
N PHE A 69 -8.80 -35.20 -29.44
CA PHE A 69 -8.76 -36.22 -28.40
C PHE A 69 -8.59 -37.61 -29.03
N GLY A 70 -7.36 -37.97 -29.36
CA GLY A 70 -7.03 -39.28 -29.93
C GLY A 70 -5.58 -39.76 -29.74
N ALA A 71 -4.70 -38.91 -29.22
CA ALA A 71 -3.34 -39.29 -28.85
C ALA A 71 -2.94 -38.46 -27.63
N ASN A 72 -2.03 -38.98 -26.79
CA ASN A 72 -1.61 -38.41 -25.50
C ASN A 72 -0.90 -37.04 -25.58
N SER A 73 -1.11 -36.27 -26.66
CA SER A 73 -0.45 -34.99 -26.93
C SER A 73 -1.48 -33.94 -27.32
N VAL A 74 -1.43 -32.77 -26.68
CA VAL A 74 -2.17 -31.58 -27.12
C VAL A 74 -1.22 -30.68 -27.89
N GLN A 75 -1.64 -30.17 -29.05
CA GLN A 75 -0.90 -29.19 -29.84
C GLN A 75 -1.53 -27.81 -29.73
N PHE A 76 -0.69 -26.77 -29.62
CA PHE A 76 -1.13 -25.38 -29.66
C PHE A 76 -0.34 -24.59 -30.70
N GLN A 77 -0.99 -23.56 -31.26
CA GLN A 77 -0.40 -22.63 -32.22
C GLN A 77 -0.81 -21.20 -31.88
N GLY A 78 0.15 -20.29 -31.75
CA GLY A 78 -0.09 -18.86 -31.50
C GLY A 78 0.74 -17.98 -32.44
N VAL A 79 0.19 -16.83 -32.82
CA VAL A 79 0.86 -15.83 -33.68
C VAL A 79 1.05 -14.54 -32.86
N PHE A 80 2.27 -14.05 -32.77
CA PHE A 80 2.59 -12.78 -32.13
C PHE A 80 3.08 -11.76 -33.16
N GLN A 81 2.54 -10.54 -33.11
CA GLN A 81 3.00 -9.40 -33.90
C GLN A 81 3.81 -8.47 -33.00
N PHE A 82 4.98 -8.04 -33.47
CA PHE A 82 5.84 -7.09 -32.75
C PHE A 82 6.00 -5.82 -33.58
N PRO A 83 6.14 -4.64 -32.94
CA PRO A 83 6.53 -3.43 -33.65
C PRO A 83 7.90 -3.64 -34.30
N ALA A 84 8.03 -3.26 -35.57
CA ALA A 84 9.19 -3.57 -36.40
C ALA A 84 10.47 -2.91 -35.85
N ASN A 85 11.26 -3.67 -35.09
CA ASN A 85 12.63 -3.30 -34.75
C ASN A 85 13.58 -4.44 -35.19
N PRO A 86 14.26 -4.32 -36.35
CA PRO A 86 15.07 -5.39 -36.93
C PRO A 86 16.35 -5.73 -36.12
N ALA A 87 16.69 -4.96 -35.08
CA ALA A 87 17.89 -5.16 -34.27
C ALA A 87 17.61 -5.64 -32.83
N ALA A 88 16.34 -5.86 -32.46
CA ALA A 88 16.00 -6.31 -31.11
C ALA A 88 16.23 -7.83 -30.96
N GLU A 89 17.09 -8.23 -30.03
CA GLU A 89 17.12 -9.60 -29.52
C GLU A 89 15.97 -9.77 -28.52
N TYR A 90 15.24 -10.88 -28.59
CA TYR A 90 14.12 -11.16 -27.69
C TYR A 90 14.44 -12.35 -26.78
N GLU A 91 14.03 -12.25 -25.52
CA GLU A 91 14.13 -13.33 -24.55
C GLU A 91 12.74 -13.81 -24.17
N PHE A 92 12.56 -15.14 -24.22
CA PHE A 92 11.30 -15.81 -23.90
C PHE A 92 11.48 -16.62 -22.62
N GLN A 93 10.63 -16.35 -21.63
CA GLN A 93 10.59 -17.15 -20.41
C GLN A 93 9.24 -17.88 -20.32
N PRO A 94 9.23 -19.22 -20.32
CA PRO A 94 8.02 -19.98 -20.09
C PRO A 94 7.57 -19.83 -18.63
N ILE A 95 6.28 -19.56 -18.42
CA ILE A 95 5.61 -19.69 -17.13
C ILE A 95 4.74 -20.95 -17.24
N VAL A 96 5.34 -22.12 -17.03
CA VAL A 96 4.63 -23.40 -17.13
C VAL A 96 4.87 -24.22 -15.86
N MET A 97 3.78 -24.79 -15.32
CA MET A 97 3.78 -25.79 -14.25
C MET A 97 3.62 -27.21 -14.82
N ALA A 98 4.56 -27.66 -15.66
CA ALA A 98 4.62 -29.04 -16.18
C ALA A 98 6.06 -29.42 -16.55
N GLN A 99 6.41 -30.69 -16.36
CA GLN A 99 7.81 -31.17 -16.33
C GLN A 99 8.48 -31.35 -17.71
N ASP A 100 7.75 -31.46 -18.82
CA ASP A 100 8.36 -31.65 -20.16
C ASP A 100 7.61 -30.88 -21.27
N PHE A 101 8.34 -30.09 -22.08
CA PHE A 101 7.78 -29.41 -23.26
C PHE A 101 8.79 -29.35 -24.42
N THR A 102 8.27 -29.36 -25.65
CA THR A 102 9.05 -29.04 -26.86
C THR A 102 8.52 -27.76 -27.49
N LEU A 103 9.39 -26.78 -27.71
CA LEU A 103 9.06 -25.50 -28.33
C LEU A 103 9.71 -25.40 -29.70
N GLY A 104 8.90 -25.25 -30.75
CA GLY A 104 9.37 -24.95 -32.11
C GLY A 104 9.07 -23.50 -32.48
N ILE A 105 10.09 -22.78 -32.98
CA ILE A 105 9.96 -21.42 -33.51
C ILE A 105 10.12 -21.48 -35.03
N TYR A 106 9.20 -20.85 -35.76
CA TYR A 106 9.18 -20.91 -37.23
C TYR A 106 9.28 -19.50 -37.83
N ARG A 107 10.07 -19.36 -38.90
CA ARG A 107 10.09 -18.19 -39.80
C ARG A 107 9.41 -18.58 -41.12
N GLU A 108 8.58 -17.70 -41.70
CA GLU A 108 8.03 -17.94 -43.05
C GLU A 108 9.12 -17.68 -44.10
N GLY A 109 9.61 -18.77 -44.70
CA GLY A 109 10.65 -18.82 -45.74
C GLY A 109 11.02 -20.28 -46.05
N PRO A 110 11.71 -20.57 -47.17
CA PRO A 110 12.03 -21.94 -47.55
C PRO A 110 13.09 -22.53 -46.61
N PHE A 111 12.64 -23.41 -45.72
CA PHE A 111 13.38 -24.41 -44.94
C PHE A 111 14.59 -23.94 -44.13
N ASP A 112 14.34 -23.57 -42.87
CA ASP A 112 15.29 -23.82 -41.77
C ASP A 112 14.53 -24.41 -40.58
N TYR A 113 14.84 -25.67 -40.24
CA TYR A 113 14.30 -26.36 -39.06
C TYR A 113 15.34 -26.28 -37.94
N PHE A 114 14.96 -25.68 -36.81
CA PHE A 114 15.70 -25.84 -35.56
C PHE A 114 14.91 -26.79 -34.65
N THR A 115 15.28 -28.07 -34.67
CA THR A 115 14.86 -29.04 -33.67
C THR A 115 15.98 -29.23 -32.67
N THR A 116 15.77 -28.81 -31.42
CA THR A 116 16.65 -29.20 -30.31
C THR A 116 16.07 -30.45 -29.66
N THR A 117 16.82 -31.55 -29.71
CA THR A 117 16.53 -32.77 -28.94
C THR A 117 17.71 -32.97 -28.01
N GLY A 118 17.55 -32.61 -26.74
CA GLY A 118 18.62 -32.70 -25.75
C GLY A 118 18.77 -34.12 -25.23
N GLY A 119 19.83 -34.82 -25.62
CA GLY A 119 20.36 -35.96 -24.88
C GLY A 119 21.13 -35.47 -23.65
N VAL A 120 20.84 -36.05 -22.49
CA VAL A 120 21.35 -35.59 -21.19
C VAL A 120 22.83 -35.98 -21.03
N GLY A 121 23.74 -35.08 -21.39
CA GLY A 121 24.99 -34.92 -20.64
C GLY A 121 24.71 -34.13 -19.35
N PRO A 122 25.57 -34.21 -18.31
CA PRO A 122 25.35 -33.46 -17.08
C PRO A 122 25.23 -31.97 -17.40
N VAL A 123 24.02 -31.43 -17.26
CA VAL A 123 23.69 -30.04 -17.58
C VAL A 123 24.39 -29.16 -16.54
N CYS A 124 25.22 -28.23 -17.00
CA CYS A 124 25.79 -27.22 -16.13
C CYS A 124 24.69 -26.22 -15.72
N ASP A 125 24.22 -26.32 -14.48
CA ASP A 125 23.17 -25.45 -13.90
C ASP A 125 23.73 -24.15 -13.27
N LEU A 126 25.02 -23.88 -13.45
CA LEU A 126 25.67 -22.66 -12.97
C LEU A 126 25.63 -21.57 -14.06
N SER A 127 24.53 -20.80 -14.12
CA SER A 127 24.45 -19.62 -14.98
C SER A 127 25.24 -18.42 -14.40
N PRO A 128 25.83 -17.53 -15.23
CA PRO A 128 26.37 -16.26 -14.74
C PRO A 128 25.24 -15.43 -14.09
N GLY A 129 25.28 -15.29 -12.76
CA GLY A 129 24.25 -14.60 -11.97
C GLY A 129 23.44 -15.46 -11.00
N SER A 130 23.61 -16.79 -10.98
CA SER A 130 22.95 -17.68 -9.99
C SER A 130 23.76 -17.91 -8.70
N VAL A 131 24.96 -17.34 -8.59
CA VAL A 131 25.80 -17.42 -7.39
C VAL A 131 25.42 -16.29 -6.43
N THR A 132 24.84 -16.62 -5.29
CA THR A 132 24.59 -15.66 -4.19
C THR A 132 25.65 -15.81 -3.11
N ALA A 133 25.82 -14.77 -2.31
CA ALA A 133 26.73 -14.78 -1.17
C ALA A 133 26.27 -13.78 -0.13
N THR A 134 26.47 -14.15 1.13
CA THR A 134 26.31 -13.28 2.29
C THR A 134 27.68 -12.75 2.73
N THR A 135 27.69 -11.57 3.33
CA THR A 135 28.92 -10.89 3.75
C THR A 135 28.81 -10.47 5.20
N VAL A 136 29.85 -10.70 5.99
CA VAL A 136 30.04 -10.07 7.30
C VAL A 136 31.03 -8.92 7.11
N PRO A 137 30.62 -7.66 7.29
CA PRO A 137 31.49 -6.50 7.07
C PRO A 137 32.68 -6.51 8.04
N CYS A 138 33.76 -5.81 7.65
CA CYS A 138 34.93 -5.69 8.53
C CYS A 138 34.60 -4.80 9.74
N SER A 139 35.18 -5.08 10.90
CA SER A 139 35.03 -4.21 12.06
C SER A 139 35.67 -2.84 11.82
N ALA A 140 35.13 -1.80 12.46
CA ALA A 140 35.66 -0.44 12.34
C ALA A 140 37.10 -0.31 12.88
N THR A 141 37.53 -1.25 13.72
CA THR A 141 38.86 -1.30 14.35
C THR A 141 39.85 -2.22 13.62
N ASN A 142 39.37 -3.10 12.74
CA ASN A 142 40.21 -3.99 11.94
C ASN A 142 39.63 -4.17 10.53
N TYR A 143 40.20 -3.49 9.55
CA TYR A 143 39.74 -3.50 8.16
C TYR A 143 39.94 -4.84 7.42
N ALA A 144 40.46 -5.88 8.09
CA ALA A 144 40.88 -7.17 7.52
C ALA A 144 40.26 -8.41 8.20
N ASP A 145 39.13 -8.26 8.90
CA ASP A 145 38.46 -9.35 9.62
C ASP A 145 37.09 -9.76 9.04
N GLY A 146 36.67 -9.16 7.93
CA GLY A 146 35.40 -9.48 7.31
C GLY A 146 35.39 -10.87 6.65
N SER A 147 34.20 -11.34 6.29
CA SER A 147 34.03 -12.64 5.63
C SER A 147 32.97 -12.64 4.54
N ILE A 148 33.14 -13.54 3.58
CA ILE A 148 32.19 -13.81 2.50
C ILE A 148 31.85 -15.30 2.53
N THR A 149 30.56 -15.62 2.59
CA THR A 149 30.06 -17.00 2.51
C THR A 149 29.23 -17.15 1.24
N ILE A 150 29.68 -18.01 0.33
CA ILE A 150 29.03 -18.27 -0.95
C ILE A 150 27.93 -19.32 -0.77
N THR A 151 26.75 -19.10 -1.34
CA THR A 151 25.63 -20.04 -1.28
C THR A 151 25.22 -20.50 -2.67
N THR A 152 24.94 -21.80 -2.79
CA THR A 152 24.51 -22.45 -4.03
C THR A 152 23.15 -23.12 -3.82
N THR A 153 22.29 -23.10 -4.82
CA THR A 153 20.97 -23.75 -4.78
C THR A 153 21.02 -25.23 -5.18
N SER A 154 22.18 -25.74 -5.60
CA SER A 154 22.38 -27.12 -6.03
C SER A 154 22.84 -28.00 -4.86
N SER A 155 22.32 -29.24 -4.82
CA SER A 155 22.69 -30.27 -3.85
C SER A 155 23.97 -31.04 -4.20
N GLU A 156 24.55 -30.78 -5.38
CA GLU A 156 25.79 -31.42 -5.84
C GLU A 156 27.04 -30.81 -5.17
N PRO A 157 28.17 -31.54 -5.09
CA PRO A 157 29.41 -31.01 -4.50
C PRO A 157 30.08 -29.97 -5.40
N HIS A 158 30.44 -28.84 -4.81
CA HIS A 158 31.09 -27.70 -5.48
C HIS A 158 32.41 -27.34 -4.81
N GLU A 159 33.27 -26.66 -5.56
CA GLU A 159 34.42 -25.93 -5.04
C GLU A 159 34.21 -24.44 -5.24
N PHE A 160 34.81 -23.66 -4.34
CA PHE A 160 34.61 -22.22 -4.22
C PHE A 160 35.92 -21.49 -4.34
N ALA A 161 35.91 -20.30 -4.95
CA ALA A 161 37.04 -19.39 -4.93
C ALA A 161 36.57 -17.95 -4.72
N CYS A 162 37.36 -17.18 -3.98
CA CYS A 162 37.14 -15.75 -3.76
C CYS A 162 38.45 -15.03 -4.06
N VAL A 163 38.43 -14.10 -5.01
CA VAL A 163 39.62 -13.37 -5.45
C VAL A 163 39.30 -11.89 -5.68
N ILE A 164 40.34 -11.07 -5.68
CA ILE A 164 40.23 -9.66 -6.03
C ILE A 164 40.02 -9.59 -7.57
N PRO A 165 39.18 -8.67 -8.08
CA PRO A 165 39.00 -8.52 -9.53
C PRO A 165 40.35 -8.41 -10.27
N PHE A 166 40.44 -9.07 -11.43
CA PHE A 166 41.61 -9.11 -12.31
C PHE A 166 42.84 -9.91 -11.81
N THR A 167 42.70 -10.74 -10.78
CA THR A 167 43.73 -11.74 -10.40
C THR A 167 43.39 -13.14 -10.89
N SER A 168 44.40 -14.00 -11.09
CA SER A 168 44.20 -15.40 -11.48
C SER A 168 43.55 -16.21 -10.36
N ILE A 169 42.61 -17.10 -10.70
CA ILE A 169 41.93 -17.99 -9.75
C ILE A 169 42.83 -19.21 -9.47
N ASN A 170 43.49 -19.23 -8.31
CA ASN A 170 44.43 -20.30 -7.93
C ASN A 170 44.14 -20.91 -6.54
N ASN A 171 43.03 -20.52 -5.90
CA ASN A 171 42.69 -20.83 -4.51
C ASN A 171 41.30 -21.49 -4.36
N TRP A 172 41.01 -22.53 -5.13
CA TRP A 172 39.78 -23.31 -4.97
C TRP A 172 39.78 -24.08 -3.64
N GLN A 173 38.67 -24.02 -2.90
CA GLN A 173 38.49 -24.72 -1.63
C GLN A 173 37.07 -25.34 -1.54
N ASP A 174 36.95 -26.42 -0.77
CA ASP A 174 35.66 -27.08 -0.51
C ASP A 174 34.74 -26.25 0.40
N SER A 175 35.32 -25.37 1.23
CA SER A 175 34.57 -24.51 2.13
C SER A 175 33.97 -23.31 1.37
N PRO A 176 32.67 -23.01 1.53
CA PRO A 176 32.07 -21.82 0.93
C PRO A 176 32.45 -20.51 1.64
N THR A 177 33.12 -20.58 2.80
CA THR A 177 33.41 -19.42 3.65
C THR A 177 34.86 -18.95 3.49
N PHE A 178 35.03 -17.67 3.19
CA PHE A 178 36.31 -16.97 3.12
C PHE A 178 36.34 -15.91 4.23
N ALA A 179 37.21 -16.10 5.23
CA ALA A 179 37.36 -15.20 6.38
C ALA A 179 38.68 -14.42 6.31
N GLY A 180 38.80 -13.35 7.11
CA GLY A 180 40.00 -12.51 7.15
C GLY A 180 40.17 -11.67 5.88
N LEU A 181 39.05 -11.27 5.28
CA LEU A 181 39.03 -10.47 4.06
C LEU A 181 39.07 -8.98 4.40
N GLU A 182 39.85 -8.22 3.62
CA GLU A 182 39.85 -6.77 3.71
C GLU A 182 38.59 -6.16 3.09
N ALA A 183 38.18 -4.98 3.57
CA ALA A 183 37.06 -4.22 3.02
C ALA A 183 37.36 -3.75 1.58
N ARG A 184 36.88 -4.50 0.58
CA ARG A 184 37.00 -4.20 -0.85
C ARG A 184 36.02 -5.03 -1.70
N ALA A 185 36.06 -4.83 -3.01
CA ALA A 185 35.33 -5.66 -3.97
C ALA A 185 36.08 -6.98 -4.23
N TYR A 186 35.33 -8.07 -4.28
CA TYR A 186 35.76 -9.42 -4.61
C TYR A 186 34.89 -9.99 -5.74
N THR A 187 35.51 -10.81 -6.58
CA THR A 187 34.81 -11.69 -7.50
C THR A 187 34.80 -13.10 -6.89
N ILE A 188 33.60 -13.63 -6.72
CA ILE A 188 33.34 -14.97 -6.18
C ILE A 188 33.07 -15.94 -7.32
N TYR A 189 33.54 -17.17 -7.17
CA TYR A 189 33.41 -18.24 -8.13
C TYR A 189 32.92 -19.53 -7.46
N VAL A 190 32.10 -20.27 -8.19
CA VAL A 190 31.65 -21.62 -7.84
C VAL A 190 31.91 -22.50 -9.05
N ARG A 191 32.45 -23.70 -8.84
CA ARG A 191 32.53 -24.72 -9.89
C ARG A 191 32.06 -26.07 -9.40
N HIS A 192 31.58 -26.90 -10.32
CA HIS A 192 31.21 -28.27 -10.01
C HIS A 192 32.46 -29.13 -9.74
N LYS A 193 32.48 -29.90 -8.65
CA LYS A 193 33.68 -30.64 -8.22
C LYS A 193 34.10 -31.77 -9.17
N ALA A 194 33.16 -32.37 -9.89
CA ALA A 194 33.46 -33.40 -10.89
C ALA A 194 33.59 -32.85 -12.33
N ASN A 195 33.18 -31.60 -12.58
CA ASN A 195 33.20 -30.99 -13.91
C ASN A 195 33.70 -29.55 -13.80
N HIS A 196 35.02 -29.37 -13.90
CA HIS A 196 35.66 -28.08 -13.70
C HIS A 196 35.36 -27.05 -14.79
N ASP A 197 34.75 -27.45 -15.91
CA ASP A 197 34.32 -26.54 -16.98
C ASP A 197 32.99 -25.83 -16.63
N CYS A 198 32.26 -26.32 -15.62
CA CYS A 198 31.04 -25.70 -15.15
C CYS A 198 31.34 -24.67 -14.05
N ILE A 199 31.47 -23.40 -14.42
CA ILE A 199 31.85 -22.30 -13.52
C ILE A 199 30.78 -21.20 -13.53
N GLY A 200 30.30 -20.82 -12.34
CA GLY A 200 29.51 -19.61 -12.10
C GLY A 200 30.32 -18.54 -11.38
N SER A 201 30.00 -17.27 -11.62
CA SER A 201 30.67 -16.12 -10.97
C SER A 201 29.71 -15.04 -10.51
N GLY A 202 30.10 -14.28 -9.48
CA GLY A 202 29.40 -13.09 -8.99
C GLY A 202 30.35 -12.05 -8.42
N ASN A 203 29.88 -10.82 -8.21
CA ASN A 203 30.67 -9.76 -7.56
C ASN A 203 30.07 -9.40 -6.20
N LYS A 204 30.92 -9.21 -5.20
CA LYS A 204 30.52 -8.76 -3.85
C LYS A 204 31.47 -7.72 -3.31
N THR A 205 30.91 -6.73 -2.62
CA THR A 205 31.68 -5.68 -1.97
C THR A 205 31.56 -5.86 -0.47
N LEU A 206 32.72 -5.95 0.19
CA LEU A 206 32.82 -5.98 1.64
C LEU A 206 33.04 -4.55 2.15
N GLY A 207 32.07 -4.04 2.91
CA GLY A 207 32.16 -2.73 3.54
C GLY A 207 32.81 -2.80 4.92
N VAL A 208 33.09 -1.63 5.48
CA VAL A 208 33.45 -1.46 6.90
C VAL A 208 32.15 -1.26 7.65
N ALA A 209 31.96 -1.97 8.76
CA ALA A 209 30.84 -1.75 9.65
C ALA A 209 30.85 -0.30 10.12
N PRO A 210 29.71 0.41 10.12
CA PRO A 210 29.60 1.70 10.80
C PRO A 210 30.13 1.56 12.23
N PRO A 211 30.78 2.59 12.81
CA PRO A 211 31.09 2.57 14.24
C PRO A 211 29.81 2.21 15.00
N GLU A 212 29.89 1.26 15.93
CA GLU A 212 28.77 0.87 16.80
C GLU A 212 28.32 2.11 17.58
N GLU A 213 27.40 2.88 17.00
CA GLU A 213 26.42 3.60 17.78
C GLU A 213 25.53 2.50 18.38
N GLU A 214 25.39 2.50 19.71
CA GLU A 214 24.37 1.75 20.43
C GLU A 214 23.00 2.14 19.86
N THR A 215 22.61 1.53 18.74
CA THR A 215 21.22 1.40 18.38
C THR A 215 20.67 0.33 19.29
N GLU A 216 20.25 0.75 20.50
CA GLU A 216 19.10 0.10 21.11
C GLU A 216 18.06 0.00 19.98
N GLU A 217 17.70 -1.22 19.56
CA GLU A 217 16.43 -1.40 18.85
C GLU A 217 15.41 -0.63 19.68
N PRO A 218 14.67 0.33 19.10
CA PRO A 218 13.70 1.10 19.86
C PRO A 218 12.90 0.05 20.62
N PRO A 219 12.81 0.15 21.97
CA PRO A 219 12.20 -0.91 22.75
C PRO A 219 10.90 -1.22 22.05
N VAL A 220 10.75 -2.47 21.61
CA VAL A 220 9.45 -2.98 21.17
C VAL A 220 8.66 -2.97 22.45
N VAL A 221 8.09 -1.81 22.78
CA VAL A 221 7.24 -1.64 23.93
C VAL A 221 6.15 -2.67 23.68
N PRO A 222 6.03 -3.71 24.54
CA PRO A 222 4.92 -4.62 24.41
C PRO A 222 3.70 -3.72 24.58
N VAL A 223 2.99 -3.49 23.48
CA VAL A 223 1.74 -2.75 23.47
C VAL A 223 0.86 -3.56 24.40
N THR A 224 0.71 -3.11 25.64
CA THR A 224 -0.22 -3.70 26.60
C THR A 224 -1.59 -3.49 25.98
N SER A 225 -2.04 -4.51 25.25
CA SER A 225 -3.07 -4.39 24.23
C SER A 225 -4.38 -4.04 24.92
N THR A 226 -4.75 -2.77 24.90
CA THR A 226 -6.16 -2.34 25.02
C THR A 226 -7.03 -2.89 23.89
N GLY A 227 -6.41 -3.67 23.00
CA GLY A 227 -7.01 -4.28 21.83
C GLY A 227 -7.48 -3.25 20.82
N LEU A 228 -6.90 -2.05 20.82
CA LEU A 228 -7.30 -0.94 19.98
C LEU A 228 -6.13 -0.50 19.10
N TYR A 229 -6.35 -0.50 17.79
CA TYR A 229 -5.30 -0.24 16.79
C TYR A 229 -5.73 0.79 15.75
N PHE A 230 -4.76 1.43 15.09
CA PHE A 230 -4.98 2.19 13.87
C PHE A 230 -4.68 1.35 12.64
N SER A 231 -5.58 1.35 11.67
CA SER A 231 -5.47 0.51 10.46
C SER A 231 -4.31 0.84 9.51
N LEU A 232 -3.77 2.06 9.54
CA LEU A 232 -2.61 2.46 8.73
C LEU A 232 -1.28 2.28 9.47
N ASN A 233 -1.30 1.95 10.77
CA ASN A 233 -0.12 1.53 11.51
C ASN A 233 0.05 0.01 11.39
N PRO A 234 1.27 -0.54 11.56
CA PRO A 234 1.47 -2.00 11.56
C PRO A 234 0.65 -2.69 12.66
N ILE A 235 -0.04 -3.77 12.29
CA ILE A 235 -0.79 -4.63 13.22
C ILE A 235 -0.22 -6.02 13.07
N LEU A 236 0.86 -6.28 13.81
CA LEU A 236 1.63 -7.51 13.71
C LEU A 236 1.14 -8.52 14.74
N GLU A 237 0.55 -9.62 14.26
CA GLU A 237 0.25 -10.78 15.08
C GLU A 237 1.40 -11.79 14.96
N VAL A 238 2.05 -12.05 16.10
CA VAL A 238 3.18 -12.95 16.21
C VAL A 238 2.70 -14.26 16.84
N ILE A 239 2.68 -15.32 16.05
CA ILE A 239 2.32 -16.66 16.52
C ILE A 239 3.61 -17.43 16.80
N GLY A 240 3.95 -17.57 18.07
CA GLY A 240 5.10 -18.36 18.51
C GLY A 240 4.88 -19.85 18.30
N ALA A 241 5.97 -20.59 18.07
CA ALA A 241 5.94 -22.05 18.01
C ALA A 241 5.41 -22.63 19.33
N ALA A 242 4.51 -23.62 19.25
CA ALA A 242 4.21 -24.42 20.43
C ALA A 242 5.42 -25.32 20.74
N PRO A 243 5.66 -25.69 22.01
CA PRO A 243 6.88 -26.37 22.44
C PRO A 243 7.15 -27.73 21.78
N GLU A 244 6.15 -28.32 21.12
CA GLU A 244 6.23 -29.62 20.43
C GLU A 244 6.37 -29.48 18.90
N ILE A 245 6.42 -28.25 18.37
CA ILE A 245 6.30 -27.98 16.94
C ILE A 245 7.67 -27.83 16.29
N VAL A 246 7.86 -28.55 15.19
CA VAL A 246 9.10 -28.62 14.43
C VAL A 246 9.31 -27.36 13.59
N GLU A 247 10.57 -26.94 13.45
CA GLU A 247 11.00 -25.91 12.49
C GLU A 247 10.41 -26.19 11.10
N ASN A 248 10.00 -25.14 10.37
CA ASN A 248 9.24 -25.20 9.10
C ASN A 248 7.76 -25.65 9.19
N SER A 249 7.16 -25.69 10.38
CA SER A 249 5.70 -25.86 10.46
C SER A 249 4.97 -24.64 9.87
N GLU A 250 3.83 -24.89 9.23
CA GLU A 250 3.00 -23.84 8.64
C GLU A 250 1.90 -23.43 9.64
N VAL A 251 1.65 -22.14 9.78
CA VAL A 251 0.60 -21.56 10.59
C VAL A 251 -0.47 -21.01 9.67
N VAL A 252 -1.73 -21.35 9.93
CA VAL A 252 -2.91 -20.76 9.29
C VAL A 252 -3.51 -19.75 10.25
N LEU A 253 -3.75 -18.53 9.77
CA LEU A 253 -4.51 -17.49 10.45
C LEU A 253 -5.79 -17.21 9.66
N GLU A 254 -6.95 -17.35 10.31
CA GLU A 254 -8.25 -16.98 9.77
C GLU A 254 -8.75 -15.71 10.46
N LEU A 255 -8.86 -14.63 9.69
CA LEU A 255 -9.38 -13.36 10.17
C LEU A 255 -10.90 -13.33 10.02
N SER A 256 -11.59 -12.94 11.09
CA SER A 256 -13.02 -12.64 11.11
C SER A 256 -13.26 -11.18 11.50
N VAL A 257 -14.15 -10.49 10.79
CA VAL A 257 -14.51 -9.09 11.08
C VAL A 257 -16.01 -8.97 11.29
N GLU A 258 -16.45 -8.04 12.14
CA GLU A 258 -17.88 -7.70 12.23
C GLU A 258 -18.33 -6.98 10.96
N SER A 259 -19.60 -7.15 10.58
CA SER A 259 -20.16 -6.40 9.44
C SER A 259 -20.34 -4.92 9.76
N GLU A 260 -20.61 -4.62 11.02
CA GLU A 260 -20.71 -3.29 11.61
C GLU A 260 -20.21 -3.37 13.05
N HIS A 261 -19.53 -2.32 13.53
CA HIS A 261 -19.03 -2.25 14.90
C HIS A 261 -20.14 -2.58 15.93
N TYR A 262 -19.85 -3.45 16.90
CA TYR A 262 -20.74 -3.97 17.95
C TYR A 262 -21.96 -4.77 17.50
N LYS A 263 -22.01 -5.20 16.25
CA LYS A 263 -23.11 -6.06 15.82
C LYS A 263 -22.94 -7.51 16.30
N GLY A 264 -21.72 -7.92 16.68
CA GLY A 264 -21.40 -9.26 17.14
C GLY A 264 -21.38 -10.32 16.04
N ASP A 265 -21.59 -9.94 14.77
CA ASP A 265 -21.76 -10.84 13.64
C ASP A 265 -20.46 -11.08 12.86
N PHE A 266 -19.45 -11.60 13.56
CA PHE A 266 -18.14 -11.91 12.97
C PHE A 266 -18.26 -12.87 11.79
N GLN A 267 -17.83 -12.42 10.60
CA GLN A 267 -17.75 -13.22 9.40
C GLN A 267 -16.28 -13.50 9.06
N PRO A 268 -15.91 -14.76 8.74
CA PRO A 268 -14.58 -15.07 8.27
C PRO A 268 -14.36 -14.40 6.91
N VAL A 269 -13.24 -13.71 6.74
CA VAL A 269 -12.97 -12.99 5.48
C VAL A 269 -11.80 -13.57 4.71
N ILE A 270 -10.75 -14.00 5.40
CA ILE A 270 -9.56 -14.51 4.73
C ILE A 270 -8.79 -15.47 5.62
N ALA A 271 -8.21 -16.49 4.99
CA ALA A 271 -7.20 -17.34 5.56
C ALA A 271 -5.84 -16.98 4.97
N ARG A 272 -4.84 -16.75 5.81
CA ARG A 272 -3.44 -16.58 5.41
C ARG A 272 -2.62 -17.72 5.98
N ARG A 273 -1.63 -18.17 5.23
CA ARG A 273 -0.67 -19.17 5.70
C ARG A 273 0.73 -18.60 5.66
N ARG A 274 1.53 -18.93 6.68
CA ARG A 274 2.94 -18.52 6.82
C ARG A 274 3.71 -19.68 7.43
N PHE A 275 4.92 -19.91 6.96
CA PHE A 275 5.85 -20.79 7.64
C PHE A 275 6.43 -20.09 8.87
N LEU A 276 6.74 -20.86 9.91
CA LEU A 276 7.54 -20.38 11.03
C LEU A 276 8.94 -19.99 10.53
N THR A 277 9.38 -18.79 10.88
CA THR A 277 10.75 -18.29 10.69
C THR A 277 11.28 -17.90 12.06
N ASN A 278 12.37 -18.50 12.52
CA ASN A 278 12.91 -18.28 13.86
C ASN A 278 11.83 -18.45 14.96
N ASP A 279 11.19 -19.63 14.99
CA ASP A 279 10.15 -20.01 15.96
C ASP A 279 8.89 -19.12 16.00
N SER A 280 8.65 -18.30 14.98
CA SER A 280 7.44 -17.48 14.91
C SER A 280 6.90 -17.28 13.50
N ALA A 281 5.59 -17.14 13.38
CA ALA A 281 4.93 -16.70 12.15
C ALA A 281 4.33 -15.32 12.38
N ASN A 282 4.77 -14.36 11.56
CA ASN A 282 4.31 -12.98 11.64
C ASN A 282 3.24 -12.71 10.58
N PHE A 283 2.10 -12.19 11.01
CA PHE A 283 1.00 -11.75 10.15
C PHE A 283 0.76 -10.26 10.32
N ASP A 284 0.97 -9.48 9.26
CA ASP A 284 0.57 -8.07 9.24
C ASP A 284 -0.88 -7.94 8.76
N LEU A 285 -1.75 -7.48 9.64
CA LEU A 285 -3.19 -7.37 9.41
C LEU A 285 -3.61 -5.97 8.94
N ASN A 286 -2.71 -4.98 8.96
CA ASN A 286 -3.04 -3.57 8.76
C ASN A 286 -3.76 -3.26 7.44
N LEU A 287 -3.16 -3.59 6.28
CA LEU A 287 -3.70 -3.28 4.95
C LEU A 287 -5.02 -3.99 4.69
N LEU A 288 -5.15 -5.19 5.22
CA LEU A 288 -6.36 -5.98 5.13
C LEU A 288 -7.49 -5.34 5.94
N LEU A 289 -7.26 -5.05 7.23
CA LEU A 289 -8.22 -4.36 8.08
C LEU A 289 -8.57 -2.96 7.55
N HIS A 290 -7.57 -2.22 7.04
CA HIS A 290 -7.76 -0.93 6.41
C HIS A 290 -8.71 -1.01 5.21
N SER A 291 -8.65 -2.08 4.41
CA SER A 291 -9.55 -2.23 3.25
C SER A 291 -11.03 -2.31 3.65
N PHE A 292 -11.36 -2.93 4.80
CA PHE A 292 -12.73 -2.97 5.32
C PHE A 292 -13.20 -1.60 5.83
N LEU A 293 -12.29 -0.85 6.44
CA LEU A 293 -12.54 0.50 6.94
C LEU A 293 -12.57 1.57 5.84
N ASN A 294 -11.94 1.29 4.70
CA ASN A 294 -11.89 2.21 3.57
C ASN A 294 -13.17 2.19 2.70
N LYS A 295 -14.20 1.44 3.10
CA LYS A 295 -15.57 1.72 2.64
C LYS A 295 -15.87 3.19 2.93
N ALA A 296 -16.55 3.86 2.00
CA ALA A 296 -16.71 5.30 2.04
C ALA A 296 -17.36 5.73 3.37
N LEU A 297 -16.54 6.22 4.31
CA LEU A 297 -17.02 6.73 5.60
C LEU A 297 -18.17 7.70 5.32
N ASP A 298 -19.29 7.49 6.00
CA ASP A 298 -20.48 8.32 5.86
C ASP A 298 -20.04 9.76 5.97
N LEU A 299 -20.26 10.52 4.89
CA LEU A 299 -19.96 11.93 4.90
C LEU A 299 -20.75 12.56 6.07
N PRO A 300 -20.16 13.54 6.78
CA PRO A 300 -20.88 14.23 7.82
C PRO A 300 -22.10 14.86 7.18
N TYR A 301 -23.25 14.70 7.83
CA TYR A 301 -24.49 15.19 7.28
C TYR A 301 -24.50 16.71 7.42
N LEU A 302 -24.50 17.43 6.30
CA LEU A 302 -24.35 18.89 6.31
C LEU A 302 -25.67 19.65 6.47
N GLN A 303 -26.83 19.01 6.27
CA GLN A 303 -28.10 19.75 6.36
C GLN A 303 -28.48 20.00 7.83
N ALA A 304 -28.84 21.26 8.11
CA ALA A 304 -29.06 21.79 9.45
C ALA A 304 -30.14 21.07 10.26
N ALA A 305 -31.15 20.46 9.61
CA ALA A 305 -32.24 19.76 10.28
C ALA A 305 -31.85 18.40 10.90
N SER A 306 -30.66 17.88 10.58
CA SER A 306 -30.23 16.52 10.99
C SER A 306 -28.83 16.50 11.60
N ILE A 307 -28.32 17.67 12.01
CA ILE A 307 -27.04 17.79 12.71
C ILE A 307 -27.24 17.31 14.16
N ALA A 308 -27.21 15.99 14.33
CA ALA A 308 -27.30 15.33 15.63
C ALA A 308 -25.96 14.69 15.99
N THR A 309 -25.68 14.66 17.29
CA THR A 309 -24.67 13.76 17.83
C THR A 309 -25.03 12.33 17.40
N ARG A 310 -24.05 11.59 16.88
CA ARG A 310 -24.28 10.20 16.46
C ARG A 310 -23.07 9.33 16.71
N ARG A 311 -23.35 8.05 16.91
CA ARG A 311 -22.35 7.00 16.86
C ARG A 311 -21.85 6.83 15.42
N VAL A 312 -20.54 6.78 15.24
CA VAL A 312 -19.91 6.52 13.95
C VAL A 312 -19.74 5.02 13.81
N LYS A 313 -20.47 4.43 12.87
CA LYS A 313 -20.47 2.98 12.61
C LYS A 313 -19.41 2.56 11.59
N GLN A 314 -18.97 3.51 10.77
CA GLN A 314 -17.96 3.32 9.73
C GLN A 314 -16.63 3.95 10.16
N GLY A 315 -15.51 3.40 9.69
CA GLY A 315 -14.18 3.85 10.13
C GLY A 315 -13.78 3.33 11.52
N ILE A 316 -14.57 2.43 12.09
CA ILE A 316 -14.20 1.60 13.23
C ILE A 316 -14.83 0.22 13.06
N LEU A 317 -14.13 -0.85 13.43
CA LEU A 317 -14.67 -2.21 13.38
C LEU A 317 -14.02 -3.07 14.46
N ASN A 318 -14.73 -4.12 14.88
CA ASN A 318 -14.12 -5.17 15.67
C ASN A 318 -13.70 -6.34 14.77
N TYR A 319 -12.59 -6.96 15.12
CA TYR A 319 -12.07 -8.16 14.48
C TYR A 319 -11.65 -9.17 15.54
N SER A 320 -11.64 -10.43 15.14
CA SER A 320 -10.99 -11.51 15.87
C SER A 320 -10.31 -12.40 14.84
N PHE A 321 -9.35 -13.19 15.27
CA PHE A 321 -8.74 -14.18 14.41
C PHE A 321 -8.65 -15.50 15.15
N GLN A 322 -8.44 -16.57 14.39
CA GLN A 322 -8.14 -17.86 14.94
C GLN A 322 -6.94 -18.44 14.21
N THR A 323 -6.10 -19.16 14.94
CA THR A 323 -4.86 -19.71 14.39
C THR A 323 -4.79 -21.20 14.62
N ALA A 324 -4.25 -21.93 13.65
CA ALA A 324 -4.01 -23.36 13.76
C ALA A 324 -2.67 -23.69 13.10
N PHE A 325 -1.96 -24.65 13.68
CA PHE A 325 -0.76 -25.21 13.06
C PHE A 325 -1.15 -26.28 12.06
N VAL A 326 -0.42 -26.34 10.95
CA VAL A 326 -0.54 -27.38 9.94
C VAL A 326 0.59 -28.37 10.20
N ASP A 327 0.23 -29.64 10.38
CA ASP A 327 1.20 -30.72 10.53
C ASP A 327 2.07 -30.80 9.26
N PRO A 328 3.41 -30.70 9.37
CA PRO A 328 4.29 -30.66 8.21
C PRO A 328 4.27 -31.97 7.41
N VAL A 329 3.96 -33.10 8.05
CA VAL A 329 3.93 -34.45 7.47
C VAL A 329 2.55 -34.78 6.92
N THR A 330 1.50 -34.69 7.75
CA THR A 330 0.14 -35.11 7.37
C THR A 330 -0.64 -34.04 6.61
N LYS A 331 -0.17 -32.78 6.64
CA LYS A 331 -0.87 -31.60 6.10
C LYS A 331 -2.26 -31.37 6.71
N VAL A 332 -2.55 -31.99 7.85
CA VAL A 332 -3.78 -31.79 8.60
C VAL A 332 -3.69 -30.48 9.39
N ILE A 333 -4.75 -29.69 9.36
CA ILE A 333 -4.87 -28.47 10.17
C ILE A 333 -5.28 -28.90 11.59
N GLY A 334 -4.50 -28.47 12.58
CA GLY A 334 -4.77 -28.71 13.99
C GLY A 334 -6.00 -27.95 14.52
N ALA A 335 -6.21 -28.03 15.83
CA ALA A 335 -7.27 -27.27 16.47
C ALA A 335 -6.99 -25.76 16.40
N TYR A 336 -8.04 -24.98 16.13
CA TYR A 336 -7.94 -23.53 16.10
C TYR A 336 -7.95 -22.94 17.52
N THR A 337 -7.00 -22.05 17.78
CA THR A 337 -6.97 -21.18 18.96
C THR A 337 -7.54 -19.82 18.57
N LYS A 338 -8.66 -19.44 19.19
CA LYS A 338 -9.35 -18.17 18.92
C LYS A 338 -8.75 -17.03 19.76
N SER A 339 -8.55 -15.89 19.13
CA SER A 339 -8.12 -14.66 19.80
C SER A 339 -9.26 -14.00 20.58
N PRO A 340 -8.95 -13.07 21.49
CA PRO A 340 -9.91 -12.05 21.94
C PRO A 340 -10.48 -11.24 20.77
N VAL A 341 -11.52 -10.46 21.05
CA VAL A 341 -12.02 -9.45 20.13
C VAL A 341 -11.17 -8.19 20.29
N TYR A 342 -10.69 -7.68 19.17
CA TYR A 342 -9.94 -6.45 19.04
C TYR A 342 -10.76 -5.42 18.26
N THR A 343 -10.44 -4.14 18.42
CA THR A 343 -11.01 -3.00 17.71
C THR A 343 -9.93 -2.32 16.87
N VAL A 344 -10.29 -1.92 15.66
CA VAL A 344 -9.41 -1.12 14.79
C VAL A 344 -10.15 0.11 14.28
N VAL A 345 -9.48 1.25 14.37
CA VAL A 345 -9.96 2.56 13.90
C VAL A 345 -9.25 2.90 12.60
N LYS A 346 -9.98 3.55 11.68
CA LYS A 346 -9.41 4.08 10.45
C LYS A 346 -8.38 5.17 10.79
N GLY A 347 -7.36 5.30 9.95
CA GLY A 347 -6.30 6.27 10.15
C GLY A 347 -5.01 5.63 10.64
N GLY A 348 -4.03 6.47 10.92
CA GLY A 348 -2.76 6.09 11.50
C GLY A 348 -1.83 7.27 11.73
N LEU A 349 -0.81 6.99 12.53
CA LEU A 349 0.18 7.96 12.98
C LEU A 349 1.50 7.80 12.22
N PRO A 350 2.30 8.86 12.09
CA PRO A 350 3.70 8.74 11.69
C PRO A 350 4.43 7.73 12.57
N LEU A 351 5.39 7.00 11.99
CA LEU A 351 6.13 5.94 12.70
C LEU A 351 6.77 6.45 14.01
N GLN A 352 7.27 7.70 14.00
CA GLN A 352 7.90 8.33 15.15
C GLN A 352 6.94 8.53 16.33
N ASP A 353 5.67 8.85 16.05
CA ASP A 353 4.64 9.06 17.08
C ASP A 353 4.02 7.74 17.52
N TRP A 354 3.92 6.78 16.58
CA TRP A 354 3.39 5.44 16.83
C TRP A 354 4.26 4.63 17.79
N THR A 355 5.58 4.59 17.59
CA THR A 355 6.47 3.77 18.42
C THR A 355 6.73 4.36 19.80
N ARG A 356 6.60 5.68 19.95
CA ARG A 356 6.92 6.40 21.19
C ARG A 356 5.78 6.40 22.21
N LEU A 357 4.56 6.04 21.84
CA LEU A 357 3.39 6.24 22.68
C LEU A 357 2.43 5.05 22.62
N ASN A 358 1.98 4.59 23.78
CA ASN A 358 0.63 4.05 23.88
C ASN A 358 -0.35 5.20 23.58
N PHE A 359 -0.49 5.55 22.30
CA PHE A 359 -1.19 6.76 21.88
C PHE A 359 -2.64 6.76 22.35
N PHE A 360 -3.30 5.61 22.35
CA PHE A 360 -4.64 5.45 22.87
C PHE A 360 -4.71 5.64 24.40
N GLY A 361 -3.67 5.23 25.14
CA GLY A 361 -3.51 5.58 26.55
C GLY A 361 -3.30 7.09 26.75
N TYR A 362 -2.49 7.74 25.90
CA TYR A 362 -2.32 9.20 25.91
C TYR A 362 -3.64 9.92 25.63
N LEU A 363 -4.42 9.49 24.62
CA LEU A 363 -5.74 10.05 24.33
C LEU A 363 -6.68 9.95 25.54
N GLN A 364 -6.68 8.80 26.21
CA GLN A 364 -7.48 8.58 27.41
C GLN A 364 -7.05 9.47 28.57
N GLU A 365 -5.74 9.58 28.82
CA GLU A 365 -5.18 10.41 29.90
C GLU A 365 -5.46 11.90 29.66
N LYS A 366 -5.25 12.38 28.43
CA LYS A 366 -5.48 13.77 28.04
C LYS A 366 -6.94 14.08 27.76
N LYS A 367 -7.80 13.05 27.68
CA LYS A 367 -9.22 13.16 27.35
C LYS A 367 -9.43 13.89 26.02
N SER A 368 -8.55 13.66 25.06
CA SER A 368 -8.49 14.45 23.82
C SER A 368 -9.53 14.00 22.79
N PHE A 369 -9.97 14.94 21.96
CA PHE A 369 -10.71 14.62 20.74
C PHE A 369 -9.74 14.09 19.66
N LEU A 370 -10.25 13.32 18.69
CA LEU A 370 -9.49 12.81 17.54
C LEU A 370 -9.25 13.92 16.51
N THR A 371 -8.49 14.94 16.89
CA THR A 371 -8.17 16.08 16.04
C THR A 371 -6.80 16.66 16.36
N TRP A 372 -6.10 17.13 15.32
CA TRP A 372 -4.88 17.91 15.44
C TRP A 372 -5.13 19.41 15.54
N LEU A 373 -6.39 19.84 15.57
CA LEU A 373 -6.74 21.24 15.73
C LEU A 373 -6.11 21.82 17.00
N PRO A 374 -5.77 23.12 17.03
CA PRO A 374 -5.48 23.81 18.27
C PRO A 374 -6.70 23.82 19.20
N LYS A 375 -6.50 24.01 20.50
CA LYS A 375 -7.60 24.07 21.49
C LYS A 375 -8.60 25.19 21.19
N THR A 376 -8.13 26.26 20.55
CA THR A 376 -8.95 27.37 20.09
C THR A 376 -8.89 27.47 18.57
N LYS A 377 -10.04 27.40 17.91
CA LYS A 377 -10.17 27.56 16.45
C LYS A 377 -11.06 28.75 16.12
N THR A 378 -10.75 29.50 15.08
CA THR A 378 -11.66 30.53 14.54
C THR A 378 -12.52 29.93 13.44
N ILE A 379 -13.84 30.06 13.54
CA ILE A 379 -14.81 29.53 12.56
C ILE A 379 -15.75 30.61 12.05
N GLY A 380 -16.25 30.44 10.83
CA GLY A 380 -17.35 31.25 10.30
C GLY A 380 -18.69 30.88 10.95
N PRO A 381 -19.69 31.78 10.95
CA PRO A 381 -21.01 31.49 11.51
C PRO A 381 -21.68 30.29 10.84
N ASP A 382 -21.47 30.12 9.54
CA ASP A 382 -22.10 29.08 8.72
C ASP A 382 -21.20 27.85 8.49
N GLN A 383 -19.95 27.89 8.94
CA GLN A 383 -18.99 26.79 8.77
C GLN A 383 -19.48 25.51 9.48
N PRO A 384 -19.70 24.39 8.79
CA PRO A 384 -20.00 23.13 9.46
C PRO A 384 -18.74 22.64 10.21
N GLU A 385 -18.90 22.21 11.46
CA GLU A 385 -17.78 21.82 12.29
C GLU A 385 -18.18 20.66 13.20
N PHE A 386 -17.32 19.65 13.27
CA PHE A 386 -17.55 18.39 13.98
C PHE A 386 -16.33 18.06 14.82
N LEU A 387 -16.57 17.50 16.01
CA LEU A 387 -15.56 16.91 16.86
C LEU A 387 -15.81 15.41 16.95
N TYR A 388 -14.74 14.64 16.98
CA TYR A 388 -14.81 13.19 17.10
C TYR A 388 -14.19 12.75 18.41
N TRP A 389 -14.92 11.95 19.17
CA TRP A 389 -14.47 11.44 20.46
C TRP A 389 -14.53 9.92 20.45
N LEU A 390 -13.45 9.30 20.94
CA LEU A 390 -13.37 7.85 21.10
C LEU A 390 -13.67 7.52 22.56
N ASN A 391 -14.81 6.88 22.79
CA ASN A 391 -15.17 6.41 24.12
C ASN A 391 -14.30 5.21 24.48
N GLN A 392 -13.38 5.37 25.43
CA GLN A 392 -12.54 4.27 25.91
C GLN A 392 -12.93 3.80 27.33
N SER A 393 -14.10 4.22 27.82
CA SER A 393 -14.65 3.78 29.10
C SER A 393 -15.89 2.89 28.90
N ASN A 394 -16.32 2.22 29.96
CA ASN A 394 -17.60 1.50 30.01
C ASN A 394 -18.82 2.43 30.19
N THR A 395 -18.65 3.74 29.96
CA THR A 395 -19.72 4.71 30.19
C THR A 395 -20.66 4.73 28.97
N ASN A 396 -21.92 4.35 29.18
CA ASN A 396 -22.95 4.39 28.13
C ASN A 396 -23.55 5.80 27.97
N ASP A 397 -23.62 6.56 29.05
CA ASP A 397 -24.30 7.86 29.07
C ASP A 397 -23.33 8.99 29.41
N PHE A 398 -23.35 10.04 28.60
CA PHE A 398 -22.59 11.25 28.85
C PHE A 398 -23.37 12.48 28.43
N ILE A 399 -22.92 13.62 28.95
CA ILE A 399 -23.55 14.92 28.73
C ILE A 399 -22.64 15.73 27.82
N ILE A 400 -23.18 16.20 26.70
CA ILE A 400 -22.50 17.13 25.81
C ILE A 400 -22.86 18.54 26.26
N GLU A 401 -21.90 19.24 26.85
CA GLU A 401 -22.09 20.62 27.30
C GLU A 401 -21.58 21.58 26.22
N ARG A 402 -22.46 22.45 25.72
CA ARG A 402 -22.15 23.53 24.79
C ARG A 402 -22.43 24.88 25.45
N LYS A 403 -21.42 25.73 25.60
CA LYS A 403 -21.56 27.10 26.11
C LYS A 403 -21.45 28.10 24.98
N TYR A 404 -22.52 28.84 24.72
CA TYR A 404 -22.54 29.95 23.79
C TYR A 404 -22.25 31.24 24.56
N ILE A 405 -21.04 31.77 24.39
CA ILE A 405 -20.50 32.86 25.20
C ILE A 405 -20.51 34.15 24.38
N GLY A 406 -21.33 35.11 24.81
CA GLY A 406 -21.43 36.45 24.25
C GLY A 406 -21.41 37.52 25.34
N VAL A 407 -22.40 38.41 25.33
CA VAL A 407 -22.69 39.31 26.47
C VAL A 407 -23.24 38.50 27.64
N VAL A 408 -24.10 37.54 27.34
CA VAL A 408 -24.61 36.53 28.27
C VAL A 408 -24.04 35.17 27.85
N THR A 409 -23.86 34.27 28.82
CA THR A 409 -23.49 32.88 28.53
C THR A 409 -24.73 32.00 28.63
N THR A 410 -25.07 31.35 27.52
CA THR A 410 -26.12 30.32 27.50
C THR A 410 -25.46 28.94 27.47
N THR A 411 -25.84 28.06 28.39
CA THR A 411 -25.32 26.69 28.47
C THR A 411 -26.40 25.70 28.05
N TYR A 412 -26.09 24.87 27.07
CA TYR A 412 -26.94 23.76 26.63
C TYR A 412 -26.28 22.45 27.04
N LYS A 413 -27.07 21.53 27.59
CA LYS A 413 -26.65 20.18 27.96
C LYS A 413 -27.54 19.19 27.23
N GLU A 414 -26.93 18.34 26.42
CA GLU A 414 -27.58 17.25 25.71
C GLU A 414 -27.15 15.94 26.37
N ASN A 415 -28.10 15.14 26.83
CA ASN A 415 -27.81 13.78 27.28
C ASN A 415 -27.72 12.88 26.05
N PHE A 416 -26.60 12.18 25.89
CA PHE A 416 -26.41 11.20 24.83
C PHE A 416 -26.12 9.83 25.45
N ALA A 417 -26.89 8.84 25.00
CA ALA A 417 -26.78 7.46 25.44
C ALA A 417 -26.33 6.59 24.26
N LEU A 418 -25.39 5.70 24.53
CA LEU A 418 -24.95 4.69 23.58
C LEU A 418 -25.90 3.50 23.60
N ASP A 419 -26.22 2.99 22.40
CA ASP A 419 -27.18 1.91 22.16
C ASP A 419 -26.57 0.51 22.37
N THR A 420 -25.51 0.39 23.19
CA THR A 420 -24.74 -0.86 23.41
C THR A 420 -24.52 -1.12 24.89
N SER A 421 -24.47 -2.40 25.28
CA SER A 421 -24.19 -2.83 26.66
C SER A 421 -22.71 -2.73 27.03
N SER A 422 -21.81 -2.66 26.04
CA SER A 422 -20.37 -2.45 26.22
C SER A 422 -19.91 -1.40 25.20
N PRO A 423 -19.68 -0.15 25.61
CA PRO A 423 -19.39 0.97 24.71
C PRO A 423 -17.89 1.25 24.53
N ILE A 424 -17.00 0.42 25.08
CA ILE A 424 -15.54 0.60 25.01
C ILE A 424 -15.04 0.54 23.58
N ASN A 425 -14.42 1.61 23.13
CA ASN A 425 -13.96 1.90 21.78
C ASN A 425 -15.09 2.36 20.84
N THR A 426 -16.14 3.02 21.34
CA THR A 426 -17.15 3.62 20.46
C THR A 426 -16.69 4.97 19.92
N LEU A 427 -16.69 5.15 18.60
CA LEU A 427 -16.44 6.44 17.96
C LEU A 427 -17.73 7.27 17.88
N ILE A 428 -17.66 8.54 18.26
CA ILE A 428 -18.82 9.45 18.33
C ILE A 428 -18.48 10.73 17.56
N SER A 429 -19.41 11.17 16.71
CA SER A 429 -19.36 12.43 15.98
C SER A 429 -20.26 13.45 16.66
N ILE A 430 -19.70 14.60 16.99
CA ILE A 430 -20.34 15.64 17.79
C ILE A 430 -20.32 16.95 17.02
N PRO A 431 -21.48 17.44 16.58
CA PRO A 431 -21.52 18.73 15.91
C PRO A 431 -21.27 19.86 16.90
N VAL A 432 -20.49 20.85 16.44
CA VAL A 432 -20.14 22.01 17.26
C VAL A 432 -21.33 22.95 17.44
N LYS A 433 -22.14 23.09 16.40
CA LYS A 433 -23.36 23.91 16.39
C LYS A 433 -24.58 23.01 16.31
N LEU A 434 -25.61 23.34 17.09
CA LEU A 434 -26.94 22.70 16.99
C LEU A 434 -27.90 23.48 16.11
N GLU A 435 -27.71 24.80 16.05
CA GLU A 435 -28.57 25.74 15.33
C GLU A 435 -27.74 26.92 14.81
N ALA A 436 -28.41 27.84 14.10
CA ALA A 436 -27.79 29.09 13.67
C ALA A 436 -27.26 29.88 14.88
N VAL A 437 -25.98 30.26 14.85
CA VAL A 437 -25.33 30.90 16.01
C VAL A 437 -25.86 32.32 16.19
N PRO A 438 -26.47 32.66 17.35
CA PRO A 438 -27.01 34.00 17.58
C PRO A 438 -25.98 35.11 17.46
N ALA A 439 -26.38 36.27 16.92
CA ALA A 439 -25.47 37.38 16.56
C ALA A 439 -24.56 37.85 17.72
N HIS A 440 -25.03 37.78 18.96
CA HIS A 440 -24.31 38.23 20.15
C HIS A 440 -23.25 37.24 20.66
N VAL A 441 -23.25 35.99 20.19
CA VAL A 441 -22.30 34.96 20.60
C VAL A 441 -20.95 35.22 19.93
N LYS A 442 -19.88 35.26 20.73
CA LYS A 442 -18.50 35.49 20.29
C LYS A 442 -17.67 34.21 20.22
N ARG A 443 -17.98 33.22 21.08
CA ARG A 443 -17.32 31.91 21.07
C ARG A 443 -18.25 30.82 21.58
N ILE A 444 -17.98 29.59 21.15
CA ILE A 444 -18.64 28.37 21.63
C ILE A 444 -17.59 27.51 22.33
N GLU A 445 -17.90 27.00 23.52
CA GLU A 445 -17.07 26.00 24.20
C GLU A 445 -17.80 24.67 24.28
N ILE A 446 -17.08 23.58 24.00
CA ILE A 446 -17.64 22.22 23.99
C ILE A 446 -16.77 21.30 24.82
N ARG A 447 -17.43 20.50 25.66
CA ARG A 447 -16.83 19.40 26.41
C ARG A 447 -17.86 18.32 26.73
N LEU A 448 -17.37 17.14 27.06
CA LEU A 448 -18.15 15.99 27.50
C LEU A 448 -18.02 15.83 29.00
N LEU A 449 -19.14 15.55 29.66
CA LEU A 449 -19.22 15.27 31.08
C LEU A 449 -19.79 13.87 31.31
N ASN A 450 -19.38 13.21 32.38
CA ASN A 450 -20.08 12.00 32.85
C ASN A 450 -21.38 12.36 33.59
N SER A 451 -22.09 11.33 34.09
CA SER A 451 -23.30 11.48 34.91
C SER A 451 -23.08 12.29 36.20
N ASN A 452 -21.85 12.33 36.73
CA ASN A 452 -21.46 13.14 37.89
C ASN A 452 -21.09 14.59 37.53
N GLN A 453 -21.26 14.99 36.27
CA GLN A 453 -20.85 16.29 35.72
C GLN A 453 -19.34 16.55 35.72
N GLU A 454 -18.52 15.51 35.83
CA GLU A 454 -17.07 15.60 35.71
C GLU A 454 -16.65 15.53 34.25
N ALA A 455 -15.68 16.35 33.85
CA ALA A 455 -15.23 16.37 32.46
C ALA A 455 -14.52 15.08 32.06
N ILE A 456 -15.00 14.43 31.00
CA ILE A 456 -14.42 13.23 30.37
C ILE A 456 -13.79 13.52 29.00
N SER A 457 -13.91 14.76 28.51
CA SER A 457 -13.13 15.30 27.40
C SER A 457 -12.39 16.57 27.82
N GLU A 458 -11.43 17.00 27.02
CA GLU A 458 -10.92 18.37 27.04
C GLU A 458 -12.01 19.37 26.62
N THR A 459 -11.78 20.65 26.88
CA THR A 459 -12.65 21.73 26.39
C THR A 459 -12.08 22.32 25.10
N ARG A 460 -12.89 22.33 24.04
CA ARG A 460 -12.56 22.96 22.76
C ARG A 460 -13.29 24.28 22.63
N THR A 461 -12.60 25.32 22.15
CA THR A 461 -13.13 26.67 21.99
C THR A 461 -13.17 27.08 20.53
N PHE A 462 -14.33 27.53 20.06
CA PHE A 462 -14.54 27.99 18.70
C PHE A 462 -14.92 29.46 18.71
N LYS A 463 -14.01 30.34 18.26
CA LYS A 463 -14.25 31.78 18.12
C LYS A 463 -15.04 32.04 16.84
N ILE A 464 -16.11 32.82 16.93
CA ILE A 464 -16.98 33.12 15.78
C ILE A 464 -16.48 34.40 15.10
N ASP A 465 -15.97 34.28 13.88
CA ASP A 465 -15.60 35.41 13.04
C ASP A 465 -16.76 35.75 12.10
N ARG A 466 -17.42 36.87 12.39
CA ARG A 466 -18.54 37.41 11.59
C ARG A 466 -18.09 38.45 10.56
N SER A 467 -16.78 38.70 10.46
CA SER A 467 -16.26 39.65 9.47
C SER A 467 -16.60 39.13 8.09
N PHE A 468 -17.10 40.00 7.21
CA PHE A 468 -17.33 39.62 5.82
C PHE A 468 -16.00 39.25 5.14
N ARG A 469 -15.91 38.02 4.63
CA ARG A 469 -14.74 37.49 3.93
C ARG A 469 -15.14 37.20 2.49
N ARG A 470 -14.71 38.05 1.56
CA ARG A 470 -15.08 37.95 0.14
C ARG A 470 -14.76 36.59 -0.49
N TYR A 471 -13.70 35.93 -0.02
CA TYR A 471 -13.19 34.67 -0.57
C TYR A 471 -13.31 33.52 0.43
N GLU A 472 -14.33 33.56 1.29
CA GLU A 472 -14.59 32.48 2.23
C GLU A 472 -14.98 31.20 1.51
N LYS A 473 -14.29 30.11 1.86
CA LYS A 473 -14.70 28.75 1.48
C LYS A 473 -14.49 27.79 2.63
N PHE A 474 -15.23 26.69 2.58
CA PHE A 474 -15.08 25.58 3.50
C PHE A 474 -14.70 24.33 2.73
N PHE A 475 -13.72 23.60 3.25
CA PHE A 475 -13.28 22.34 2.70
C PHE A 475 -13.40 21.28 3.78
N LEU A 476 -14.03 20.17 3.44
CA LEU A 476 -14.08 18.99 4.28
C LEU A 476 -12.95 18.05 3.88
N TYR A 477 -12.22 17.49 4.83
CA TYR A 477 -11.19 16.49 4.53
C TYR A 477 -11.08 15.44 5.63
N GLU A 478 -10.53 14.28 5.27
CA GLU A 478 -10.28 13.19 6.22
C GLU A 478 -8.89 13.37 6.86
N ASN A 479 -8.83 13.50 8.18
CA ASN A 479 -7.58 13.70 8.92
C ASN A 479 -6.81 12.38 9.13
N ALA A 480 -5.66 12.44 9.81
CA ALA A 480 -4.83 11.26 10.07
C ALA A 480 -5.53 10.20 10.93
N PHE A 481 -6.57 10.56 11.70
CA PHE A 481 -7.38 9.65 12.52
C PHE A 481 -8.58 9.05 11.75
N GLY A 482 -8.64 9.24 10.43
CA GLY A 482 -9.73 8.71 9.60
C GLY A 482 -11.09 9.38 9.86
N VAL A 483 -11.11 10.54 10.52
CA VAL A 483 -12.34 11.31 10.78
C VAL A 483 -12.36 12.61 9.97
N TRP A 484 -13.54 13.22 9.84
CA TRP A 484 -13.71 14.42 9.02
C TRP A 484 -13.38 15.69 9.79
N GLU A 485 -12.73 16.63 9.11
CA GLU A 485 -12.47 17.97 9.64
C GLU A 485 -12.78 19.03 8.59
N THR A 486 -13.09 20.24 9.06
CA THR A 486 -13.38 21.38 8.19
C THR A 486 -12.22 22.37 8.19
N LEU A 487 -11.66 22.65 7.03
CA LEU A 487 -10.77 23.76 6.78
C LEU A 487 -11.58 24.97 6.28
N ARG A 488 -11.40 26.12 6.93
CA ARG A 488 -11.91 27.42 6.44
C ARG A 488 -10.78 28.17 5.75
N THR A 489 -11.03 28.63 4.54
CA THR A 489 -10.12 29.53 3.84
C THR A 489 -10.71 30.93 3.75
N THR A 490 -9.87 31.96 3.90
CA THR A 490 -10.32 33.36 3.83
C THR A 490 -9.51 34.22 2.86
N GLY A 491 -8.44 33.65 2.30
CA GLY A 491 -7.55 34.34 1.36
C GLY A 491 -8.09 34.35 -0.08
N PRO A 492 -7.48 35.15 -0.97
CA PRO A 492 -7.92 35.29 -2.36
C PRO A 492 -7.86 33.97 -3.14
N GLN A 493 -8.70 33.91 -4.16
CA GLN A 493 -8.73 32.83 -5.15
C GLN A 493 -8.28 33.37 -6.52
N GLU A 494 -7.47 32.60 -7.22
CA GLU A 494 -7.17 32.79 -8.64
C GLU A 494 -7.78 31.60 -9.41
N LEU A 495 -8.54 31.90 -10.47
CA LEU A 495 -9.06 30.90 -11.39
C LEU A 495 -8.21 30.94 -12.66
N ALA A 496 -7.57 29.83 -12.99
CA ALA A 496 -6.90 29.63 -14.26
C ALA A 496 -7.68 28.59 -15.08
N ILE A 497 -7.86 28.88 -16.36
CA ILE A 497 -8.44 27.92 -17.32
C ILE A 497 -7.31 27.58 -18.26
N ASP A 498 -6.74 26.40 -18.10
CA ASP A 498 -5.71 25.89 -19.00
C ASP A 498 -6.41 24.98 -20.03
N GLY A 499 -6.46 25.43 -21.28
CA GLY A 499 -6.85 24.60 -22.41
C GLY A 499 -5.59 24.15 -23.14
N LYS A 500 -5.37 22.84 -23.24
CA LYS A 500 -4.43 22.31 -24.22
C LYS A 500 -5.22 21.95 -25.48
N ASP A 501 -5.03 22.74 -26.53
CA ASP A 501 -5.52 22.41 -27.86
C ASP A 501 -4.42 21.62 -28.58
N GLU A 502 -4.66 20.33 -28.86
CA GLU A 502 -3.82 19.58 -29.80
C GLU A 502 -4.41 19.68 -31.20
N ILE A 503 -3.78 20.51 -32.04
CA ILE A 503 -4.14 20.68 -33.45
C ILE A 503 -3.20 19.82 -34.29
N SER A 504 -3.76 18.85 -35.01
CA SER A 504 -3.05 18.11 -36.06
C SER A 504 -3.47 18.66 -37.42
N ILE A 505 -2.50 19.07 -38.24
CA ILE A 505 -2.72 19.53 -39.62
C ILE A 505 -2.37 18.36 -40.55
N SER A 506 -3.41 17.69 -41.08
CA SER A 506 -3.26 16.78 -42.22
C SER A 506 -3.24 17.59 -43.51
N GLY A 507 -2.33 17.27 -44.42
CA GLY A 507 -1.94 18.07 -45.59
C GLY A 507 -2.97 18.26 -46.71
N ASN A 508 -4.24 18.50 -46.41
CA ASN A 508 -5.26 19.04 -47.31
C ASN A 508 -6.33 19.78 -46.47
N ASP A 509 -6.11 21.06 -46.16
CA ASP A 509 -7.05 22.10 -45.68
C ASP A 509 -8.16 21.79 -44.65
N LEU A 510 -8.15 20.64 -43.99
CA LEU A 510 -9.07 20.30 -42.92
C LEU A 510 -8.33 20.32 -41.58
N GLN A 511 -8.47 21.43 -40.86
CA GLN A 511 -8.11 21.50 -39.45
C GLN A 511 -9.11 20.67 -38.65
N SER A 512 -8.63 19.61 -37.99
CA SER A 512 -9.43 18.81 -37.06
C SER A 512 -8.78 18.89 -35.68
N VAL A 513 -9.49 19.51 -34.73
CA VAL A 513 -9.16 19.52 -33.30
C VAL A 513 -9.64 18.18 -32.72
N PHE A 514 -8.71 17.33 -32.25
CA PHE A 514 -9.06 15.96 -31.82
C PHE A 514 -9.28 15.82 -30.31
N ALA A 515 -8.78 16.73 -29.48
CA ALA A 515 -9.06 16.75 -28.05
C ALA A 515 -8.86 18.17 -27.49
N GLN A 516 -9.88 18.66 -26.79
CA GLN A 516 -9.79 19.88 -25.99
C GLN A 516 -9.89 19.46 -24.53
N ASP A 517 -8.74 19.28 -23.86
CA ASP A 517 -8.72 19.06 -22.41
C ASP A 517 -8.74 20.44 -21.73
N MET A 518 -9.93 20.90 -21.38
CA MET A 518 -10.12 22.11 -20.56
C MET A 518 -10.04 21.73 -19.09
N GLN A 519 -8.90 22.00 -18.46
CA GLN A 519 -8.74 21.82 -17.03
C GLN A 519 -8.90 23.17 -16.32
N ARG A 520 -9.94 23.29 -15.50
CA ARG A 520 -10.15 24.45 -14.63
C ARG A 520 -9.30 24.27 -13.38
N ARG A 521 -8.25 25.08 -13.25
CA ARG A 521 -7.39 25.11 -12.08
C ARG A 521 -7.81 26.21 -11.14
N ILE A 522 -8.01 25.87 -9.87
CA ILE A 522 -8.30 26.84 -8.82
C ILE A 522 -7.11 26.92 -7.88
N LYS A 523 -6.51 28.10 -7.77
CA LYS A 523 -5.50 28.41 -6.76
C LYS A 523 -6.17 29.15 -5.61
N GLN A 524 -6.16 28.55 -4.43
CA GLN A 524 -6.82 29.07 -3.24
C GLN A 524 -5.79 29.37 -2.16
N SER A 525 -5.88 30.58 -1.59
CA SER A 525 -5.15 30.94 -0.37
C SER A 525 -5.97 30.56 0.86
N SER A 526 -5.35 29.87 1.82
CA SER A 526 -5.99 29.53 3.10
C SER A 526 -6.29 30.79 3.96
N GLY A 527 -5.59 31.89 3.71
CA GLY A 527 -5.58 33.06 4.59
C GLY A 527 -4.49 32.94 5.66
N LEU A 528 -4.40 33.91 6.56
CA LEU A 528 -3.33 33.95 7.56
C LEU A 528 -3.61 32.96 8.70
N HIS A 529 -2.62 32.14 9.03
CA HIS A 529 -2.69 31.15 10.10
C HIS A 529 -1.56 31.32 11.11
N THR A 530 -1.82 30.96 12.37
CA THR A 530 -0.75 30.83 13.37
C THR A 530 0.15 29.63 13.06
N PRO A 531 1.36 29.53 13.63
CA PRO A 531 2.22 28.35 13.46
C PRO A 531 1.53 27.02 13.85
N GLU A 532 0.73 27.02 14.92
CA GLU A 532 -0.05 25.86 15.36
C GLU A 532 -1.14 25.47 14.33
N GLU A 533 -1.84 26.46 13.76
CA GLU A 533 -2.83 26.22 12.71
C GLU A 533 -2.20 25.73 11.41
N GLN A 534 -0.96 26.14 11.14
CA GLN A 534 -0.19 25.70 9.96
C GLN A 534 0.24 24.25 10.04
N GLU A 535 0.62 23.76 11.22
CA GLU A 535 0.94 22.35 11.42
C GLU A 535 -0.28 21.47 11.08
N TYR A 536 -1.46 21.90 11.51
CA TYR A 536 -2.73 21.25 11.19
C TYR A 536 -3.05 21.21 9.67
N LEU A 537 -2.64 22.22 8.90
CA LEU A 537 -2.88 22.24 7.43
C LEU A 537 -2.19 21.09 6.70
N GLN A 538 -1.16 20.49 7.27
CA GLN A 538 -0.53 19.28 6.73
C GLN A 538 -1.56 18.16 6.55
N GLY A 539 -2.49 18.02 7.50
CA GLY A 539 -3.60 17.05 7.43
C GLY A 539 -4.43 17.23 6.17
N PHE A 540 -4.79 18.47 5.83
CA PHE A 540 -5.53 18.78 4.60
C PHE A 540 -4.72 18.42 3.34
N VAL A 541 -3.44 18.81 3.29
CA VAL A 541 -2.57 18.57 2.14
C VAL A 541 -2.39 17.08 1.86
N PHE A 542 -2.12 16.29 2.90
CA PHE A 542 -1.85 14.86 2.77
C PHE A 542 -3.12 13.99 2.76
N SER A 543 -4.29 14.55 3.10
CA SER A 543 -5.56 13.83 3.05
C SER A 543 -5.83 13.26 1.66
N LYS A 544 -6.29 12.01 1.59
CA LYS A 544 -6.69 11.39 0.31
C LYS A 544 -8.10 11.78 -0.13
N ARG A 545 -8.96 12.20 0.82
CA ARG A 545 -10.37 12.52 0.58
C ARG A 545 -10.63 13.96 1.00
N ARG A 546 -10.97 14.80 0.03
CA ARG A 546 -11.20 16.23 0.22
C ARG A 546 -12.41 16.66 -0.60
N TYR A 547 -13.19 17.58 -0.05
CA TYR A 547 -14.38 18.12 -0.67
C TYR A 547 -14.44 19.63 -0.42
N GLU A 548 -14.84 20.40 -1.43
CA GLU A 548 -15.31 21.77 -1.22
C GLU A 548 -16.78 21.72 -0.83
N ILE A 549 -17.15 22.42 0.24
CA ILE A 549 -18.54 22.53 0.69
C ILE A 549 -19.17 23.73 -0.04
N LYS A 550 -20.23 23.48 -0.81
CA LYS A 550 -21.05 24.53 -1.46
C LYS A 550 -22.50 24.36 -1.09
N GLY A 551 -22.98 25.15 -0.13
CA GLY A 551 -24.31 24.95 0.45
C GLY A 551 -24.37 23.58 1.13
N GLU A 552 -25.25 22.72 0.64
CA GLU A 552 -25.39 21.33 1.12
C GLU A 552 -24.55 20.32 0.31
N ASP A 553 -23.98 20.75 -0.81
CA ASP A 553 -23.23 19.88 -1.72
C ASP A 553 -21.77 19.74 -1.29
N LEU A 554 -21.27 18.50 -1.40
CA LEU A 554 -19.88 18.14 -1.20
C LEU A 554 -19.22 17.84 -2.55
N LEU A 555 -18.45 18.80 -3.07
CA LEU A 555 -17.78 18.66 -4.36
C LEU A 555 -16.39 18.05 -4.15
N PRO A 556 -16.12 16.82 -4.62
CA PRO A 556 -14.81 16.21 -4.42
C PRO A 556 -13.72 16.99 -5.15
N ILE A 557 -12.57 17.17 -4.51
CA ILE A 557 -11.42 17.91 -5.05
C ILE A 557 -10.14 17.09 -5.05
N ILE A 558 -9.28 17.34 -6.03
CA ILE A 558 -7.95 16.76 -6.15
C ILE A 558 -6.94 17.91 -6.09
N LEU A 559 -6.05 17.88 -5.10
CA LEU A 559 -4.91 18.80 -5.07
C LEU A 559 -3.91 18.41 -6.15
N GLN A 560 -3.50 19.40 -6.96
CA GLN A 560 -2.51 19.24 -8.02
C GLN A 560 -1.12 18.95 -7.48
N LYS A 561 -0.75 19.62 -6.38
CA LYS A 561 0.52 19.44 -5.70
C LYS A 561 0.31 19.08 -4.24
N ARG A 562 0.95 18.01 -3.80
CA ARG A 562 1.02 17.61 -2.38
C ARG A 562 2.36 17.99 -1.80
N SER A 563 2.66 19.27 -1.80
CA SER A 563 3.85 19.80 -1.12
C SER A 563 3.42 20.86 -0.14
N TYR A 564 4.00 20.80 1.05
CA TYR A 564 3.83 21.80 2.08
C TYR A 564 5.23 22.30 2.45
N THR A 565 5.48 23.59 2.26
CA THR A 565 6.74 24.22 2.66
C THR A 565 6.40 25.20 3.77
N PHE A 566 6.93 24.89 4.96
CA PHE A 566 6.85 25.76 6.12
C PHE A 566 8.08 26.67 6.12
N GLU A 567 7.90 27.95 6.40
CA GLU A 567 9.00 28.85 6.74
C GLU A 567 9.11 28.89 8.27
N PRO A 568 9.96 28.04 8.89
CA PRO A 568 9.95 27.83 10.33
C PRO A 568 10.28 29.06 11.17
N ASP A 569 10.87 30.09 10.57
CA ASP A 569 11.31 31.29 11.28
C ASP A 569 10.32 32.46 11.15
N SER A 570 9.19 32.28 10.44
CA SER A 570 8.19 33.34 10.35
C SER A 570 7.36 33.39 11.63
N ARG A 571 7.78 34.25 12.59
CA ARG A 571 6.93 34.63 13.74
C ARG A 571 5.60 35.30 13.33
N ARG A 572 5.43 35.59 12.04
CA ARG A 572 4.26 36.25 11.47
C ARG A 572 3.30 35.18 10.96
N PRO A 573 1.98 35.38 11.13
CA PRO A 573 1.00 34.56 10.44
C PRO A 573 1.27 34.57 8.94
N THR A 574 1.39 33.40 8.33
CA THR A 574 1.51 33.24 6.88
C THR A 574 0.35 32.42 6.34
N GLY A 575 0.05 32.56 5.05
CA GLY A 575 -1.00 31.81 4.39
C GLY A 575 -0.44 30.76 3.45
N TYR A 576 -1.13 29.63 3.35
CA TYR A 576 -0.79 28.55 2.46
C TYR A 576 -1.59 28.67 1.16
N PHE A 577 -0.92 28.55 0.03
CA PHE A 577 -1.58 28.47 -1.28
C PHE A 577 -1.60 27.02 -1.73
N PHE A 578 -2.77 26.56 -2.16
CA PHE A 578 -2.94 25.25 -2.78
C PHE A 578 -3.71 25.36 -4.08
N GLU A 579 -3.38 24.46 -5.00
CA GLU A 579 -4.03 24.35 -6.30
C GLU A 579 -4.83 23.07 -6.35
N TYR A 580 -6.08 23.16 -6.79
CA TYR A 580 -6.99 22.03 -6.86
C TYR A 580 -7.92 22.10 -8.07
N ASP A 581 -8.34 20.92 -8.49
CA ASP A 581 -9.38 20.72 -9.48
C ASP A 581 -10.53 19.93 -8.86
N TYR A 582 -11.72 20.00 -9.46
CA TYR A 582 -12.82 19.14 -9.08
C TYR A 582 -12.64 17.73 -9.67
N ALA A 583 -12.97 16.70 -8.90
CA ALA A 583 -12.83 15.30 -9.30
C ALA A 583 -13.98 14.81 -10.23
N TYR A 584 -14.57 15.69 -11.03
CA TYR A 584 -15.56 15.35 -12.05
C TYR A 584 -15.19 16.01 -13.37
N THR A 585 -15.38 15.27 -14.46
CA THR A 585 -15.23 15.82 -15.81
C THR A 585 -16.37 16.82 -16.03
N PRO A 586 -16.09 18.10 -16.33
CA PRO A 586 -17.15 19.01 -16.70
C PRO A 586 -17.71 18.55 -18.05
N PHE A 587 -18.86 17.87 -18.04
CA PHE A 587 -19.63 17.68 -19.27
C PHE A 587 -19.99 19.06 -19.79
N THR A 588 -19.51 19.38 -21.01
CA THR A 588 -19.91 20.49 -21.90
C THR A 588 -20.62 21.66 -21.22
N TYR A 589 -19.94 22.81 -21.18
CA TYR A 589 -20.51 24.13 -20.83
C TYR A 589 -22.01 24.21 -21.18
N SER A 590 -22.88 24.18 -20.16
CA SER A 590 -24.26 24.64 -20.32
C SER A 590 -24.38 25.98 -19.61
N HIS A 591 -24.64 27.03 -20.39
CA HIS A 591 -25.14 28.30 -19.87
C HIS A 591 -26.61 28.08 -19.50
N LEU A 592 -26.87 27.46 -18.36
CA LEU A 592 -28.18 27.53 -17.73
C LEU A 592 -28.09 28.55 -16.60
N ASN A 593 -28.44 29.79 -16.95
CA ASN A 593 -28.81 30.84 -16.00
C ASN A 593 -30.19 30.55 -15.43
#